data_AF-A0A969PWS7-F1
#
_entry.id   AF-A0A969PWS7-F1
#
_cell.length_a   1.000
_cell.length_b   1.000
_cell.length_c   1.000
_cell.angle_alpha   90.00
_cell.angle_beta   90.00
_cell.angle_gamma   90.00
#
_symmetry.space_group_name_H-M   'P 1'
#
loop_
_entity.id
_entity.type
_entity.pdbx_description
1 polymer ?
#
loop_
_entity_poly.entity_id
_entity_poly.type
_entity_poly.pdbx_seq_one_letter_code
_entity_poly.pdbx_strand_id
1 'polypeptide(L)'
;ILVGGLGVDTLDGGAGNDILDDRNGNDSLIGGSGNDRFTSGLGIDTINGGDGIDHIVESSDFSFALTDDSLFTFTSDFLDEDKLNSIEGATLTLKDSGNEFQFIDALDFTKGSVTLSDGNGSNSLIGGHKSDKLFGGAGNDDLLGGRGLGNDTLMGGSGNDTLADNVVTGDIVASNGGNDVLFGEDGDDELLGQNGNDALSGGAGNDFLNGFGSDGAERDNLGGGSGADIFSLVAVNFTSNSVFPAYQGTGHATISDFSISSGDKIELTGSLNQYKLVLGNIDGDTVQDSLIQLRSNNDLIGVVLDANIIGANVFNFI
;
A
#
# COMPACT_ATOMS: atom_id res chain seq x y z
N ILE A 1 -4.25 -17.86 -27.44
CA ILE A 1 -5.60 -17.72 -26.83
C ILE A 1 -6.40 -18.97 -27.17
N LEU A 2 -6.67 -19.77 -26.15
CA LEU A 2 -7.53 -20.94 -26.17
C LEU A 2 -8.70 -20.64 -25.23
N VAL A 3 -9.92 -20.98 -25.67
CA VAL A 3 -11.12 -20.76 -24.87
C VAL A 3 -11.92 -22.06 -24.83
N GLY A 4 -12.24 -22.49 -23.61
CA GLY A 4 -13.07 -23.64 -23.31
C GLY A 4 -14.57 -23.38 -23.50
N GLY A 5 -15.33 -24.38 -23.11
CA GLY A 5 -16.77 -24.47 -23.25
C GLY A 5 -17.48 -24.31 -21.91
N LEU A 6 -18.47 -25.17 -21.69
CA LEU A 6 -19.07 -25.40 -20.39
C LEU A 6 -18.85 -26.88 -20.09
N GLY A 7 -18.54 -27.23 -18.86
CA GLY A 7 -18.23 -28.59 -18.45
C GLY A 7 -16.76 -28.94 -18.67
N VAL A 8 -16.41 -30.22 -18.53
CA VAL A 8 -15.02 -30.68 -18.46
C VAL A 8 -14.28 -30.51 -19.79
N ASP A 9 -13.30 -29.63 -19.80
CA ASP A 9 -12.44 -29.29 -20.92
C ASP A 9 -10.96 -29.61 -20.64
N THR A 10 -10.17 -29.68 -21.72
CA THR A 10 -8.71 -29.76 -21.65
C THR A 10 -8.11 -28.81 -22.66
N LEU A 11 -7.37 -27.82 -22.17
CA LEU A 11 -6.70 -26.80 -22.97
C LEU A 11 -5.19 -27.01 -22.86
N ASP A 12 -4.51 -27.04 -24.01
CA ASP A 12 -3.05 -27.20 -24.12
C ASP A 12 -2.50 -26.09 -25.03
N GLY A 13 -1.81 -25.11 -24.43
CA GLY A 13 -1.20 -23.97 -25.13
C GLY A 13 0.00 -24.36 -25.98
N GLY A 14 0.72 -25.40 -25.56
CA GLY A 14 1.89 -25.91 -26.28
C GLY A 14 3.11 -25.00 -26.12
N ALA A 15 3.44 -24.23 -27.15
CA ALA A 15 4.64 -23.39 -27.13
C ALA A 15 4.33 -21.95 -27.53
N GLY A 16 4.91 -21.01 -26.80
CA GLY A 16 4.63 -19.59 -26.94
C GLY A 16 4.01 -19.06 -25.65
N ASN A 17 3.62 -17.79 -25.66
CA ASN A 17 2.91 -17.19 -24.54
C ASN A 17 1.42 -17.25 -24.85
N ASP A 18 0.70 -18.10 -24.16
CA ASP A 18 -0.71 -18.37 -24.37
C ASP A 18 -1.60 -17.72 -23.31
N ILE A 19 -2.89 -17.66 -23.66
CA ILE A 19 -3.97 -17.26 -22.75
C ILE A 19 -4.96 -18.40 -22.81
N LEU A 20 -5.25 -19.03 -21.67
CA LEU A 20 -6.19 -20.13 -21.53
C LEU A 20 -7.33 -19.65 -20.63
N ASP A 21 -8.55 -19.71 -21.15
CA ASP A 21 -9.81 -19.34 -20.49
C ASP A 21 -10.79 -20.51 -20.66
N ASP A 22 -10.91 -21.38 -19.67
CA ASP A 22 -11.74 -22.60 -19.73
C ASP A 22 -13.22 -22.34 -19.41
N ARG A 23 -13.51 -21.27 -18.67
CA ARG A 23 -14.82 -20.79 -18.19
C ARG A 23 -15.36 -21.53 -16.98
N ASN A 24 -16.26 -22.49 -17.18
CA ASN A 24 -16.92 -23.17 -16.07
C ASN A 24 -16.84 -24.65 -16.33
N GLY A 25 -16.38 -25.42 -15.36
CA GLY A 25 -16.08 -26.81 -15.58
C GLY A 25 -15.16 -27.33 -14.50
N ASN A 26 -14.77 -28.60 -14.61
CA ASN A 26 -13.66 -29.11 -13.82
C ASN A 26 -12.61 -29.51 -14.84
N ASP A 27 -11.72 -28.59 -15.13
CA ASP A 27 -10.97 -28.49 -16.37
C ASP A 27 -9.49 -28.76 -16.13
N SER A 28 -8.77 -28.97 -17.24
CA SER A 28 -7.33 -29.17 -17.23
C SER A 28 -6.67 -28.19 -18.19
N LEU A 29 -5.84 -27.30 -17.65
CA LEU A 29 -5.16 -26.24 -18.38
C LEU A 29 -3.66 -26.51 -18.33
N ILE A 30 -3.04 -26.57 -19.50
CA ILE A 30 -1.61 -26.83 -19.68
C ILE A 30 -1.05 -25.69 -20.52
N GLY A 31 -0.20 -24.84 -19.93
CA GLY A 31 0.45 -23.74 -20.64
C GLY A 31 1.50 -24.25 -21.62
N GLY A 32 2.48 -24.98 -21.09
CA GLY A 32 3.52 -25.63 -21.87
C GLY A 32 4.83 -24.88 -21.73
N SER A 33 5.36 -24.31 -22.81
CA SER A 33 6.59 -23.50 -22.76
C SER A 33 6.31 -22.06 -23.15
N GLY A 34 6.80 -21.10 -22.36
CA GLY A 34 6.54 -19.68 -22.55
C GLY A 34 5.87 -19.11 -21.32
N ASN A 35 5.50 -17.84 -21.35
CA ASN A 35 4.84 -17.19 -20.22
C ASN A 35 3.34 -17.17 -20.46
N ASP A 36 2.63 -18.07 -19.80
CA ASP A 36 1.21 -18.30 -20.02
C ASP A 36 0.33 -17.57 -19.02
N ARG A 37 -0.93 -17.34 -19.42
CA ARG A 37 -1.96 -16.72 -18.60
C ARG A 37 -3.19 -17.60 -18.51
N PHE A 38 -3.71 -17.75 -17.31
CA PHE A 38 -4.84 -18.63 -17.00
C PHE A 38 -5.99 -17.85 -16.36
N THR A 39 -7.20 -18.17 -16.80
CA THR A 39 -8.46 -17.84 -16.12
C THR A 39 -9.24 -19.16 -16.06
N SER A 40 -9.45 -19.68 -14.85
CA SER A 40 -10.11 -20.96 -14.54
C SER A 40 -11.61 -20.81 -14.21
N GLY A 41 -12.09 -19.58 -13.97
CA GLY A 41 -13.51 -19.35 -13.71
C GLY A 41 -14.08 -20.19 -12.55
N LEU A 42 -15.17 -20.94 -12.76
CA LEU A 42 -15.81 -21.72 -11.68
C LEU A 42 -15.66 -23.23 -11.88
N GLY A 43 -15.33 -23.90 -10.78
CA GLY A 43 -15.19 -25.34 -10.63
C GLY A 43 -13.80 -25.73 -10.14
N ILE A 44 -13.55 -27.05 -10.08
CA ILE A 44 -12.27 -27.57 -9.56
C ILE A 44 -11.37 -27.88 -10.73
N ASP A 45 -10.40 -27.01 -10.97
CA ASP A 45 -9.51 -27.10 -12.11
C ASP A 45 -8.13 -27.61 -11.74
N THR A 46 -7.40 -28.08 -12.74
CA THR A 46 -5.97 -28.39 -12.63
C THR A 46 -5.21 -27.56 -13.63
N ILE A 47 -4.39 -26.65 -13.11
CA ILE A 47 -3.62 -25.68 -13.88
C ILE A 47 -2.14 -26.02 -13.78
N ASN A 48 -1.49 -26.14 -14.93
CA ASN A 48 -0.06 -26.35 -15.03
C ASN A 48 0.54 -25.33 -16.00
N GLY A 49 1.30 -24.37 -15.48
CA GLY A 49 2.01 -23.36 -16.29
C GLY A 49 3.04 -24.00 -17.21
N GLY A 50 3.93 -24.80 -16.62
CA GLY A 50 4.99 -25.49 -17.33
C GLY A 50 6.33 -24.75 -17.21
N ASP A 51 6.99 -24.51 -18.34
CA ASP A 51 8.27 -23.80 -18.41
C ASP A 51 8.00 -22.32 -18.69
N GLY A 52 8.33 -21.43 -17.75
CA GLY A 52 8.13 -20.00 -17.99
C GLY A 52 7.97 -19.19 -16.72
N ILE A 53 7.32 -18.04 -16.85
CA ILE A 53 6.72 -17.30 -15.74
C ILE A 53 5.23 -17.25 -16.04
N ASP A 54 4.49 -18.07 -15.32
CA ASP A 54 3.09 -18.34 -15.57
C ASP A 54 2.19 -17.67 -14.55
N HIS A 55 1.00 -17.26 -14.98
CA HIS A 55 0.25 -16.25 -14.25
C HIS A 55 -1.26 -16.49 -14.27
N ILE A 56 -1.88 -16.55 -13.09
CA ILE A 56 -3.34 -16.66 -12.94
C ILE A 56 -3.99 -15.27 -12.92
N VAL A 57 -5.14 -15.13 -13.55
CA VAL A 57 -5.93 -13.91 -13.53
C VAL A 57 -7.37 -14.27 -13.20
N GLU A 58 -7.80 -13.98 -11.97
CA GLU A 58 -9.13 -14.30 -11.49
C GLU A 58 -9.87 -13.08 -10.94
N SER A 59 -11.20 -13.11 -11.09
CA SER A 59 -12.04 -12.02 -10.59
C SER A 59 -13.43 -12.50 -10.16
N SER A 60 -13.78 -12.25 -8.91
CA SER A 60 -14.98 -12.82 -8.29
C SER A 60 -15.62 -11.85 -7.30
N ASP A 61 -16.88 -12.11 -6.95
CA ASP A 61 -17.58 -11.49 -5.81
C ASP A 61 -17.34 -12.29 -4.51
N PHE A 62 -16.45 -13.28 -4.54
CA PHE A 62 -16.13 -14.15 -3.42
C PHE A 62 -14.67 -13.95 -3.00
N SER A 63 -14.39 -14.25 -1.74
CA SER A 63 -13.04 -14.20 -1.20
C SER A 63 -12.12 -15.24 -1.85
N PHE A 64 -10.82 -14.95 -1.82
CA PHE A 64 -9.77 -15.82 -2.33
C PHE A 64 -8.76 -16.20 -1.24
N ALA A 65 -8.21 -17.41 -1.32
CA ALA A 65 -6.95 -17.75 -0.65
C ALA A 65 -5.99 -18.41 -1.64
N LEU A 66 -4.75 -17.94 -1.71
CA LEU A 66 -3.73 -18.42 -2.62
C LEU A 66 -2.55 -19.01 -1.85
N THR A 67 -2.15 -20.19 -2.27
CA THR A 67 -0.94 -20.88 -1.80
C THR A 67 -0.09 -21.28 -2.99
N ASP A 68 1.11 -21.79 -2.74
CA ASP A 68 1.99 -22.32 -3.80
C ASP A 68 1.33 -23.37 -4.72
N ASP A 69 0.37 -24.14 -4.18
CA ASP A 69 -0.17 -25.34 -4.85
C ASP A 69 -1.69 -25.27 -5.09
N SER A 70 -2.38 -24.27 -4.55
CA SER A 70 -3.84 -24.14 -4.66
C SER A 70 -4.33 -22.69 -4.69
N LEU A 71 -5.37 -22.42 -5.48
CA LEU A 71 -6.22 -21.22 -5.38
C LEU A 71 -7.61 -21.63 -4.88
N PHE A 72 -8.06 -21.03 -3.79
CA PHE A 72 -9.39 -21.25 -3.22
C PHE A 72 -10.30 -20.07 -3.52
N THR A 73 -11.52 -20.34 -3.97
CA THR A 73 -12.60 -19.36 -4.10
C THR A 73 -13.74 -19.74 -3.15
N PHE A 74 -14.06 -18.85 -2.20
CA PHE A 74 -15.04 -19.12 -1.14
C PHE A 74 -16.48 -18.78 -1.57
N THR A 75 -17.07 -19.63 -2.41
CA THR A 75 -18.47 -19.46 -2.83
C THR A 75 -19.45 -19.85 -1.72
N SER A 76 -20.70 -19.39 -1.80
CA SER A 76 -21.74 -19.72 -0.80
C SER A 76 -22.12 -21.20 -0.74
N ASP A 77 -21.88 -21.93 -1.83
CA ASP A 77 -22.47 -23.25 -2.07
C ASP A 77 -21.43 -24.38 -2.17
N PHE A 78 -20.17 -24.04 -2.49
CA PHE A 78 -19.08 -24.99 -2.68
C PHE A 78 -17.69 -24.35 -2.46
N LEU A 79 -16.70 -25.14 -2.05
CA LEU A 79 -15.30 -24.71 -2.06
C LEU A 79 -14.72 -25.00 -3.45
N ASP A 80 -14.48 -23.94 -4.23
CA ASP A 80 -13.67 -24.04 -5.43
C ASP A 80 -12.21 -24.09 -5.03
N GLU A 81 -11.52 -25.17 -5.38
CA GLU A 81 -10.09 -25.35 -5.15
C GLU A 81 -9.43 -25.76 -6.46
N ASP A 82 -8.76 -24.81 -7.08
CA ASP A 82 -7.92 -25.08 -8.24
C ASP A 82 -6.56 -25.56 -7.79
N LYS A 83 -6.08 -26.62 -8.42
CA LYS A 83 -4.73 -27.13 -8.18
C LYS A 83 -3.74 -26.47 -9.11
N LEU A 84 -2.71 -25.88 -8.52
CA LEU A 84 -1.70 -25.11 -9.23
C LEU A 84 -0.39 -25.89 -9.30
N ASN A 85 0.28 -25.79 -10.43
CA ASN A 85 1.63 -26.29 -10.63
C ASN A 85 2.36 -25.35 -11.60
N SER A 86 3.61 -25.02 -11.28
CA SER A 86 4.41 -24.03 -12.02
C SER A 86 3.63 -22.75 -12.27
N ILE A 87 3.20 -22.08 -11.20
CA ILE A 87 2.57 -20.75 -11.28
C ILE A 87 3.42 -19.79 -10.44
N GLU A 88 3.89 -18.72 -11.07
CA GLU A 88 4.82 -17.75 -10.49
C GLU A 88 4.19 -16.35 -10.36
N GLY A 89 2.88 -16.22 -10.55
CA GLY A 89 2.19 -14.99 -10.23
C GLY A 89 0.66 -15.11 -10.30
N ALA A 90 0.00 -14.16 -9.65
CA ALA A 90 -1.45 -14.07 -9.67
C ALA A 90 -1.91 -12.62 -9.72
N THR A 91 -3.01 -12.37 -10.42
CA THR A 91 -3.82 -11.16 -10.29
C THR A 91 -5.21 -11.60 -9.84
N LEU A 92 -5.60 -11.19 -8.64
CA LEU A 92 -6.88 -11.55 -8.05
C LEU A 92 -7.65 -10.27 -7.78
N THR A 93 -8.89 -10.22 -8.25
CA THR A 93 -9.74 -9.02 -8.13
C THR A 93 -11.08 -9.35 -7.47
N LEU A 94 -11.36 -8.71 -6.35
CA LEU A 94 -12.71 -8.65 -5.80
C LEU A 94 -13.51 -7.65 -6.66
N LYS A 95 -14.62 -8.12 -7.23
CA LYS A 95 -15.53 -7.27 -8.02
C LYS A 95 -16.47 -6.44 -7.15
N ASP A 96 -16.51 -6.77 -5.86
CA ASP A 96 -17.44 -6.34 -4.83
C ASP A 96 -18.80 -5.82 -5.34
N SER A 97 -19.80 -6.70 -5.34
CA SER A 97 -21.19 -6.37 -5.63
C SER A 97 -22.04 -6.04 -4.38
N GLY A 98 -21.47 -5.96 -3.17
CA GLY A 98 -22.23 -5.55 -1.99
C GLY A 98 -21.44 -5.46 -0.67
N ASN A 99 -21.97 -4.71 0.31
CA ASN A 99 -21.34 -4.38 1.60
C ASN A 99 -20.99 -5.55 2.57
N GLU A 100 -20.72 -6.76 2.09
CA GLU A 100 -20.23 -7.87 2.89
C GLU A 100 -18.70 -7.88 2.88
N PHE A 101 -18.11 -8.13 4.05
CA PHE A 101 -16.66 -8.25 4.18
C PHE A 101 -16.13 -9.43 3.36
N GLN A 102 -15.11 -9.18 2.55
CA GLN A 102 -14.39 -10.14 1.74
C GLN A 102 -12.89 -10.03 1.99
N PHE A 103 -12.14 -11.05 1.55
CA PHE A 103 -10.70 -11.03 1.66
C PHE A 103 -10.01 -11.67 0.46
N ILE A 104 -8.76 -11.28 0.25
CA ILE A 104 -7.78 -12.03 -0.52
C ILE A 104 -6.60 -12.34 0.39
N ASP A 105 -6.31 -13.61 0.60
CA ASP A 105 -5.18 -14.05 1.42
C ASP A 105 -4.16 -14.81 0.56
N ALA A 106 -3.04 -14.17 0.23
CA ALA A 106 -1.92 -14.79 -0.48
C ALA A 106 -0.72 -15.09 0.44
N LEU A 107 -0.91 -15.11 1.76
CA LEU A 107 0.17 -15.18 2.74
C LEU A 107 1.09 -16.38 2.56
N ASP A 108 0.56 -17.51 2.09
CA ASP A 108 1.29 -18.75 1.87
C ASP A 108 1.78 -18.92 0.41
N PHE A 109 1.66 -17.88 -0.42
CA PHE A 109 2.20 -17.86 -1.78
C PHE A 109 3.64 -17.36 -1.78
N THR A 110 4.56 -18.24 -2.12
CA THR A 110 6.01 -18.01 -2.09
C THR A 110 6.68 -18.03 -3.46
N LYS A 111 5.98 -18.55 -4.47
CA LYS A 111 6.53 -18.75 -5.83
C LYS A 111 6.83 -17.46 -6.56
N GLY A 112 6.07 -16.40 -6.31
CA GLY A 112 6.18 -15.16 -7.06
C GLY A 112 5.37 -14.02 -6.49
N SER A 113 5.21 -12.98 -7.29
CA SER A 113 4.49 -11.76 -6.92
C SER A 113 3.00 -11.85 -7.22
N VAL A 114 2.19 -11.16 -6.43
CA VAL A 114 0.75 -11.02 -6.63
C VAL A 114 0.35 -9.57 -6.89
N THR A 115 -0.75 -9.41 -7.62
CA THR A 115 -1.49 -8.15 -7.70
C THR A 115 -2.90 -8.39 -7.20
N LEU A 116 -3.21 -7.83 -6.04
CA LEU A 116 -4.49 -7.96 -5.38
C LEU A 116 -5.23 -6.64 -5.53
N SER A 117 -6.49 -6.70 -5.94
CA SER A 117 -7.29 -5.50 -6.10
C SER A 117 -8.68 -5.72 -5.59
N ASP A 118 -9.20 -4.70 -4.95
CA ASP A 118 -10.58 -4.58 -4.57
C ASP A 118 -11.19 -3.33 -5.24
N GLY A 119 -12.51 -3.33 -5.35
CA GLY A 119 -13.28 -2.29 -6.00
C GLY A 119 -13.97 -1.36 -5.02
N ASN A 120 -14.85 -1.93 -4.19
CA ASN A 120 -15.54 -1.24 -3.12
C ASN A 120 -15.59 -2.18 -1.91
N GLY A 121 -16.08 -1.68 -0.78
CA GLY A 121 -16.34 -2.50 0.39
C GLY A 121 -15.39 -2.16 1.51
N SER A 122 -15.27 -3.01 2.51
CA SER A 122 -14.29 -2.78 3.58
C SER A 122 -13.70 -4.15 3.83
N ASN A 123 -12.60 -4.40 3.16
CA ASN A 123 -12.11 -5.74 2.87
C ASN A 123 -10.64 -5.88 3.31
N SER A 124 -10.13 -7.11 3.28
CA SER A 124 -8.74 -7.39 3.65
C SER A 124 -7.96 -7.99 2.50
N LEU A 125 -6.81 -7.40 2.19
CA LEU A 125 -5.86 -7.91 1.19
C LEU A 125 -4.53 -8.22 1.86
N ILE A 126 -4.08 -9.47 1.72
CA ILE A 126 -2.80 -9.92 2.26
C ILE A 126 -1.94 -10.44 1.12
N GLY A 127 -0.79 -9.81 0.89
CA GLY A 127 0.21 -10.23 -0.08
C GLY A 127 0.95 -11.51 0.33
N GLY A 128 1.81 -11.98 -0.56
CA GLY A 128 2.63 -13.16 -0.39
C GLY A 128 4.03 -12.83 0.13
N HIS A 129 5.04 -13.41 -0.51
CA HIS A 129 6.43 -13.33 -0.04
C HIS A 129 7.37 -12.55 -0.99
N LYS A 130 6.84 -11.99 -2.07
CA LYS A 130 7.60 -11.27 -3.09
C LYS A 130 7.07 -9.86 -3.18
N SER A 131 7.59 -9.07 -4.13
CA SER A 131 7.14 -7.70 -4.34
C SER A 131 5.71 -7.70 -4.86
N ASP A 132 4.78 -7.38 -4.00
CA ASP A 132 3.35 -7.49 -4.22
C ASP A 132 2.72 -6.12 -4.42
N LYS A 133 1.53 -6.10 -5.03
CA LYS A 133 0.77 -4.88 -5.25
C LYS A 133 -0.63 -5.07 -4.74
N LEU A 134 -1.02 -4.28 -3.76
CA LEU A 134 -2.32 -4.35 -3.11
C LEU A 134 -3.06 -3.02 -3.32
N PHE A 135 -4.31 -3.10 -3.78
CA PHE A 135 -5.16 -1.94 -4.03
C PHE A 135 -6.53 -2.16 -3.36
N GLY A 136 -6.84 -1.45 -2.26
CA GLY A 136 -8.10 -1.59 -1.51
C GLY A 136 -9.31 -0.95 -2.22
N GLY A 137 -9.09 0.18 -2.89
CA GLY A 137 -10.12 0.80 -3.71
C GLY A 137 -10.99 1.76 -2.90
N ALA A 138 -12.20 1.37 -2.50
CA ALA A 138 -13.12 2.27 -1.82
C ALA A 138 -13.78 1.64 -0.60
N GLY A 139 -13.66 2.33 0.52
CA GLY A 139 -14.17 1.99 1.84
C GLY A 139 -13.01 1.82 2.79
N ASN A 140 -13.18 1.10 3.91
CA ASN A 140 -12.15 1.02 4.94
C ASN A 140 -11.44 -0.34 4.82
N ASP A 141 -10.28 -0.36 4.20
CA ASP A 141 -9.59 -1.59 3.83
C ASP A 141 -8.38 -1.88 4.73
N ASP A 142 -8.14 -3.16 4.99
CA ASP A 142 -6.98 -3.68 5.73
C ASP A 142 -5.99 -4.33 4.75
N LEU A 143 -4.86 -3.67 4.47
CA LEU A 143 -3.84 -4.13 3.54
C LEU A 143 -2.56 -4.55 4.29
N LEU A 144 -2.08 -5.76 4.02
CA LEU A 144 -0.83 -6.30 4.57
C LEU A 144 0.08 -6.79 3.45
N GLY A 145 1.32 -6.29 3.36
CA GLY A 145 2.28 -6.66 2.31
C GLY A 145 2.58 -8.17 2.21
N GLY A 146 2.46 -8.89 3.34
CA GLY A 146 2.76 -10.32 3.42
C GLY A 146 4.15 -10.55 4.03
N ARG A 147 4.58 -11.81 4.23
CA ARG A 147 5.70 -12.16 5.15
C ARG A 147 7.08 -12.29 4.50
N GLY A 148 7.28 -11.77 3.30
CA GLY A 148 8.52 -11.96 2.53
C GLY A 148 9.28 -10.69 2.26
N LEU A 149 10.55 -10.83 1.87
CA LEU A 149 11.49 -9.71 1.67
C LEU A 149 11.29 -9.00 0.32
N GLY A 150 10.05 -8.91 -0.14
CA GLY A 150 9.72 -8.25 -1.40
C GLY A 150 9.38 -6.80 -1.15
N ASN A 151 9.82 -5.90 -2.03
CA ASN A 151 9.38 -4.52 -1.94
C ASN A 151 7.91 -4.41 -2.38
N ASP A 152 7.01 -4.11 -1.47
CA ASP A 152 5.57 -4.09 -1.71
C ASP A 152 5.07 -2.68 -2.07
N THR A 153 3.90 -2.65 -2.69
CA THR A 153 3.16 -1.41 -2.96
C THR A 153 1.74 -1.58 -2.45
N LEU A 154 1.42 -0.87 -1.37
CA LEU A 154 0.10 -0.89 -0.74
C LEU A 154 -0.60 0.44 -1.04
N MET A 155 -1.78 0.35 -1.64
CA MET A 155 -2.63 1.49 -1.91
C MET A 155 -4.03 1.28 -1.32
N GLY A 156 -4.34 2.00 -0.24
CA GLY A 156 -5.62 1.86 0.47
C GLY A 156 -6.78 2.26 -0.42
N GLY A 157 -6.71 3.47 -0.97
CA GLY A 157 -7.80 4.01 -1.76
C GLY A 157 -8.57 5.05 -0.95
N SER A 158 -9.87 5.20 -1.17
CA SER A 158 -10.68 6.17 -0.44
C SER A 158 -11.36 5.53 0.76
N GLY A 159 -11.37 6.19 1.90
CA GLY A 159 -11.96 5.67 3.14
C GLY A 159 -10.88 5.57 4.20
N ASN A 160 -11.20 5.10 5.40
CA ASN A 160 -10.21 5.03 6.47
C ASN A 160 -9.51 3.67 6.44
N ASP A 161 -8.33 3.62 5.87
CA ASP A 161 -7.61 2.38 5.60
C ASP A 161 -6.54 2.10 6.67
N THR A 162 -6.21 0.82 6.85
CA THR A 162 -5.05 0.38 7.62
C THR A 162 -4.10 -0.36 6.71
N LEU A 163 -2.89 0.19 6.51
CA LEU A 163 -1.86 -0.39 5.66
C LEU A 163 -0.64 -0.70 6.52
N ALA A 164 -0.15 -1.94 6.42
CA ALA A 164 1.08 -2.35 7.06
C ALA A 164 1.94 -3.13 6.08
N ASP A 165 3.16 -2.65 5.86
CA ASP A 165 4.23 -3.54 5.44
C ASP A 165 4.75 -4.29 6.67
N ASN A 166 5.31 -5.48 6.54
CA ASN A 166 5.88 -6.20 7.70
C ASN A 166 7.34 -6.64 7.49
N VAL A 167 8.01 -6.10 6.47
CA VAL A 167 9.32 -6.59 6.06
C VAL A 167 10.34 -5.49 5.78
N VAL A 168 11.62 -5.85 6.01
CA VAL A 168 12.87 -5.06 6.00
C VAL A 168 13.24 -4.40 4.64
N THR A 169 12.26 -4.11 3.77
CA THR A 169 12.51 -3.60 2.42
C THR A 169 12.25 -2.11 2.31
N GLY A 170 11.74 -1.62 1.19
CA GLY A 170 11.72 -0.20 0.93
C GLY A 170 10.48 0.04 0.11
N ASP A 171 9.43 0.31 0.86
CA ASP A 171 8.08 0.00 0.46
C ASP A 171 7.28 1.27 0.23
N ILE A 172 6.25 1.19 -0.63
CA ILE A 172 5.41 2.34 -0.94
C ILE A 172 4.03 2.09 -0.35
N VAL A 173 3.68 2.88 0.65
CA VAL A 173 2.42 2.78 1.38
C VAL A 173 1.66 4.08 1.20
N ALA A 174 0.51 4.04 0.52
CA ALA A 174 -0.28 5.23 0.19
C ALA A 174 -1.79 5.02 0.37
N SER A 175 -2.46 5.83 1.17
CA SER A 175 -3.92 5.89 1.22
C SER A 175 -4.40 7.06 0.35
N ASN A 176 -5.43 6.88 -0.47
CA ASN A 176 -5.98 7.97 -1.31
C ASN A 176 -7.14 8.65 -0.58
N GLY A 177 -6.84 9.27 0.55
CA GLY A 177 -7.76 10.09 1.34
C GLY A 177 -8.69 9.31 2.26
N GLY A 178 -8.87 9.82 3.47
CA GLY A 178 -9.26 8.98 4.60
C GLY A 178 -8.71 9.55 5.89
N ASN A 179 -8.95 8.90 7.03
CA ASN A 179 -8.09 9.07 8.19
C ASN A 179 -7.39 7.74 8.36
N ASP A 180 -6.19 7.67 7.83
CA ASP A 180 -5.54 6.40 7.54
C ASP A 180 -4.46 6.08 8.56
N VAL A 181 -4.13 4.80 8.66
CA VAL A 181 -3.04 4.32 9.51
C VAL A 181 -2.05 3.54 8.66
N LEU A 182 -0.82 4.05 8.57
CA LEU A 182 0.24 3.51 7.72
C LEU A 182 1.43 3.10 8.59
N PHE A 183 1.89 1.86 8.42
CA PHE A 183 3.07 1.31 9.06
C PHE A 183 4.07 0.84 7.99
N GLY A 184 5.31 1.36 8.03
CA GLY A 184 6.44 0.85 7.26
C GLY A 184 7.10 -0.38 7.92
N GLU A 185 7.11 -0.39 9.25
CA GLU A 185 7.78 -1.41 10.08
C GLU A 185 9.31 -1.38 9.89
N ASP A 186 9.98 -2.49 9.61
CA ASP A 186 11.43 -2.47 9.35
C ASP A 186 11.63 -2.11 7.86
N GLY A 187 12.57 -1.26 7.48
CA GLY A 187 12.75 -0.89 6.07
C GLY A 187 13.13 0.56 5.88
N ASP A 188 13.54 0.94 4.66
CA ASP A 188 13.63 2.36 4.27
C ASP A 188 12.37 2.71 3.46
N ASP A 189 11.30 3.16 4.11
CA ASP A 189 9.95 3.18 3.53
C ASP A 189 9.48 4.56 3.05
N GLU A 190 8.53 4.57 2.10
CA GLU A 190 7.82 5.76 1.63
C GLU A 190 6.34 5.71 2.04
N LEU A 191 5.97 6.52 3.04
CA LEU A 191 4.61 6.59 3.59
C LEU A 191 3.92 7.90 3.17
N LEU A 192 2.78 7.77 2.48
CA LEU A 192 2.02 8.86 1.89
C LEU A 192 0.55 8.83 2.37
N GLY A 193 0.21 9.66 3.37
CA GLY A 193 -1.16 9.71 3.96
C GLY A 193 -2.23 10.34 3.06
N GLN A 194 -1.82 11.31 2.23
CA GLN A 194 -2.73 12.06 1.36
C GLN A 194 -3.78 12.91 2.10
N ASN A 195 -5.07 12.77 1.79
CA ASN A 195 -6.07 13.71 2.31
C ASN A 195 -6.71 13.16 3.58
N GLY A 196 -6.49 13.81 4.71
CA GLY A 196 -7.34 13.69 5.88
C GLY A 196 -6.55 13.78 7.17
N ASN A 197 -6.79 12.95 8.18
CA ASN A 197 -5.99 13.00 9.41
C ASN A 197 -5.32 11.65 9.61
N ASP A 198 -4.09 11.56 9.18
CA ASP A 198 -3.39 10.29 9.04
C ASP A 198 -2.41 10.04 10.18
N ALA A 199 -2.18 8.78 10.48
CA ALA A 199 -1.17 8.32 11.42
C ALA A 199 -0.14 7.47 10.67
N LEU A 200 1.06 8.02 10.49
CA LEU A 200 2.16 7.35 9.79
C LEU A 200 3.24 6.97 10.81
N SER A 201 3.69 5.73 10.75
CA SER A 201 4.80 5.19 11.54
C SER A 201 5.80 4.52 10.59
N GLY A 202 6.96 5.13 10.38
CA GLY A 202 8.05 4.59 9.57
C GLY A 202 8.54 3.27 10.16
N GLY A 203 9.18 3.34 11.33
CA GLY A 203 9.56 2.15 12.09
C GLY A 203 11.08 2.07 12.20
N ALA A 204 11.74 1.10 11.58
CA ALA A 204 13.18 0.95 11.64
C ALA A 204 13.83 1.04 10.25
N GLY A 205 14.50 2.15 10.00
CA GLY A 205 15.30 2.42 8.82
C GLY A 205 15.19 3.91 8.51
N ASN A 206 15.51 4.32 7.29
CA ASN A 206 15.51 5.74 6.92
C ASN A 206 14.26 6.04 6.10
N ASP A 207 13.21 6.46 6.80
CA ASP A 207 11.89 6.53 6.22
C ASP A 207 11.60 7.91 5.64
N PHE A 208 10.76 7.97 4.62
CA PHE A 208 10.16 9.18 4.09
C PHE A 208 8.67 9.21 4.44
N LEU A 209 8.26 10.21 5.22
CA LEU A 209 6.88 10.37 5.67
C LEU A 209 6.29 11.68 5.13
N ASN A 210 5.15 11.59 4.44
CA ASN A 210 4.40 12.75 3.99
C ASN A 210 2.90 12.56 4.23
N GLY A 211 2.34 13.30 5.20
CA GLY A 211 0.91 13.31 5.46
C GLY A 211 0.09 14.01 4.37
N PHE A 212 0.67 14.96 3.62
CA PHE A 212 0.09 15.63 2.45
C PHE A 212 -1.17 16.49 2.70
N GLY A 213 -1.13 17.44 3.65
CA GLY A 213 -2.25 18.38 3.84
C GLY A 213 -2.48 19.31 2.62
N SER A 214 -3.59 19.12 1.89
CA SER A 214 -3.93 19.91 0.70
C SER A 214 -5.21 20.75 0.83
N ASP A 215 -6.10 20.40 1.78
CA ASP A 215 -7.34 21.10 2.09
C ASP A 215 -7.22 22.12 3.22
N GLY A 216 -6.12 22.04 4.00
CA GLY A 216 -5.74 23.03 4.99
C GLY A 216 -6.33 22.81 6.39
N ALA A 217 -7.09 21.74 6.61
CA ALA A 217 -7.66 21.38 7.90
C ALA A 217 -7.08 20.10 8.51
N GLU A 218 -6.31 19.34 7.72
CA GLU A 218 -5.70 18.05 8.06
C GLU A 218 -4.73 18.13 9.24
N ARG A 219 -4.77 17.13 10.11
CA ARG A 219 -3.85 16.98 11.23
C ARG A 219 -3.26 15.58 11.24
N ASP A 220 -2.06 15.47 10.70
CA ASP A 220 -1.37 14.19 10.60
C ASP A 220 -0.41 14.00 11.77
N ASN A 221 -0.24 12.75 12.17
CA ASN A 221 0.74 12.33 13.16
C ASN A 221 1.80 11.48 12.48
N LEU A 222 3.05 11.93 12.52
CA LEU A 222 4.18 11.31 11.86
C LEU A 222 5.18 10.84 12.92
N GLY A 223 5.48 9.55 12.94
CA GLY A 223 6.56 8.95 13.72
C GLY A 223 7.56 8.29 12.80
N GLY A 224 8.82 8.72 12.81
CA GLY A 224 9.87 8.13 11.97
C GLY A 224 10.38 6.82 12.55
N GLY A 225 10.44 6.72 13.88
CA GLY A 225 11.00 5.58 14.59
C GLY A 225 12.52 5.69 14.70
N SER A 226 13.24 4.66 14.27
CA SER A 226 14.70 4.60 14.35
C SER A 226 15.35 4.67 12.99
N GLY A 227 16.19 5.66 12.79
CA GLY A 227 17.02 5.82 11.60
C GLY A 227 17.06 7.29 11.21
N ALA A 228 17.51 7.61 10.01
CA ALA A 228 17.62 9.01 9.58
C ALA A 228 16.42 9.38 8.69
N ASP A 229 15.33 9.78 9.34
CA ASP A 229 14.04 9.92 8.66
C ASP A 229 13.85 11.30 8.01
N ILE A 230 12.97 11.37 7.03
CA ILE A 230 12.56 12.61 6.35
C ILE A 230 11.06 12.82 6.56
N PHE A 231 10.72 13.83 7.34
CA PHE A 231 9.36 14.31 7.49
C PHE A 231 9.10 15.42 6.48
N SER A 232 8.38 15.11 5.39
CA SER A 232 8.08 16.09 4.35
C SER A 232 6.79 16.83 4.64
N LEU A 233 6.92 18.15 4.82
CA LEU A 233 5.78 19.07 4.96
C LEU A 233 5.54 19.80 3.64
N VAL A 234 5.63 19.06 2.55
CA VAL A 234 5.49 19.55 1.18
C VAL A 234 4.29 18.90 0.51
N ALA A 235 3.44 19.72 -0.08
CA ALA A 235 2.31 19.29 -0.89
C ALA A 235 2.56 19.58 -2.37
N VAL A 236 2.04 18.70 -3.23
CA VAL A 236 2.10 18.84 -4.69
C VAL A 236 0.69 18.93 -5.25
N ASN A 237 0.44 19.96 -6.05
CA ASN A 237 -0.79 20.03 -6.82
C ASN A 237 -0.51 19.39 -8.17
N PHE A 238 -1.03 18.18 -8.36
CA PHE A 238 -0.81 17.39 -9.57
C PHE A 238 -1.41 18.04 -10.84
N THR A 239 -2.43 18.89 -10.70
CA THR A 239 -3.05 19.58 -11.86
C THR A 239 -2.22 20.77 -12.36
N SER A 240 -1.64 21.54 -11.44
CA SER A 240 -0.79 22.69 -11.77
C SER A 240 0.71 22.38 -11.76
N ASN A 241 1.08 21.14 -11.40
CA ASN A 241 2.46 20.69 -11.18
C ASN A 241 3.25 21.68 -10.30
N SER A 242 2.59 22.16 -9.25
CA SER A 242 3.15 23.16 -8.33
C SER A 242 3.39 22.57 -6.96
N VAL A 243 4.52 22.92 -6.37
CA VAL A 243 4.95 22.50 -5.04
C VAL A 243 4.75 23.65 -4.06
N PHE A 244 4.15 23.39 -2.91
CA PHE A 244 3.83 24.41 -1.90
C PHE A 244 3.92 23.82 -0.48
N PRO A 245 4.01 24.67 0.57
CA PRO A 245 3.96 24.18 1.94
C PRO A 245 2.68 23.38 2.17
N ALA A 246 2.81 22.16 2.68
CA ALA A 246 1.67 21.38 3.14
C ALA A 246 0.97 22.10 4.30
N TYR A 247 -0.32 21.83 4.47
CA TYR A 247 -1.18 22.40 5.51
C TYR A 247 -1.29 23.93 5.39
N GLN A 248 -2.28 24.42 4.65
CA GLN A 248 -2.58 25.87 4.61
C GLN A 248 -3.91 26.16 5.28
N GLY A 249 -3.87 26.62 6.53
CA GLY A 249 -5.06 26.96 7.30
C GLY A 249 -4.92 26.57 8.77
N THR A 250 -5.82 25.70 9.23
CA THR A 250 -5.89 25.23 10.62
C THR A 250 -5.23 23.88 10.85
N GLY A 251 -4.89 23.16 9.78
CA GLY A 251 -4.18 21.90 9.81
C GLY A 251 -2.69 22.05 10.12
N HIS A 252 -2.02 20.94 10.43
CA HIS A 252 -0.56 20.83 10.61
C HIS A 252 -0.17 19.35 10.77
N ALA A 253 1.07 19.01 10.44
CA ALA A 253 1.65 17.73 10.89
C ALA A 253 2.18 17.84 12.32
N THR A 254 2.04 16.77 13.09
CA THR A 254 2.73 16.55 14.37
C THR A 254 3.79 15.49 14.17
N ILE A 255 5.04 15.83 14.40
CA ILE A 255 6.18 14.91 14.36
C ILE A 255 6.48 14.49 15.80
N SER A 256 6.33 13.20 16.08
CA SER A 256 6.22 12.68 17.44
C SER A 256 7.54 12.24 18.08
N ASP A 257 8.57 11.94 17.28
CA ASP A 257 9.80 11.30 17.75
C ASP A 257 11.10 11.84 17.11
N PHE A 258 11.05 13.06 16.56
CA PHE A 258 12.16 13.67 15.86
C PHE A 258 13.49 13.66 16.65
N SER A 259 14.54 13.11 16.06
CA SER A 259 15.86 12.95 16.66
C SER A 259 16.98 13.49 15.76
N ILE A 260 17.62 14.58 16.23
CA ILE A 260 18.83 15.14 15.60
C ILE A 260 19.99 14.12 15.62
N SER A 261 20.02 13.24 16.61
CA SER A 261 21.10 12.25 16.77
C SER A 261 21.02 11.08 15.79
N SER A 262 19.81 10.69 15.40
CA SER A 262 19.57 9.60 14.45
C SER A 262 19.76 10.07 13.01
N GLY A 263 19.49 11.35 12.74
CA GLY A 263 19.84 12.00 11.46
C GLY A 263 18.69 12.76 10.83
N ASP A 264 17.55 12.78 11.49
CA ASP A 264 16.26 13.18 10.93
C ASP A 264 16.28 14.58 10.31
N LYS A 265 15.46 14.74 9.29
CA LYS A 265 15.27 15.96 8.52
C LYS A 265 13.81 16.30 8.38
N ILE A 266 13.56 17.60 8.29
CA ILE A 266 12.26 18.15 7.93
C ILE A 266 12.41 18.76 6.55
N GLU A 267 11.63 18.29 5.59
CA GLU A 267 11.62 18.83 4.24
C GLU A 267 10.55 19.92 4.11
N LEU A 268 10.95 21.06 3.55
CA LEU A 268 10.13 22.24 3.35
C LEU A 268 10.32 22.79 1.94
N THR A 269 9.36 23.56 1.46
CA THR A 269 9.53 24.28 0.18
C THR A 269 10.37 25.54 0.34
N GLY A 270 11.17 25.90 -0.68
CA GLY A 270 11.78 27.21 -0.82
C GLY A 270 12.98 27.47 0.11
N SER A 271 12.81 28.28 1.17
CA SER A 271 13.91 28.64 2.08
C SER A 271 13.46 28.98 3.49
N LEU A 272 14.38 28.86 4.46
CA LEU A 272 14.12 29.15 5.88
C LEU A 272 13.54 30.55 6.14
N ASN A 273 13.84 31.53 5.27
CA ASN A 273 13.33 32.90 5.41
C ASN A 273 11.80 33.01 5.26
N GLN A 274 11.13 32.00 4.71
CA GLN A 274 9.67 31.95 4.60
C GLN A 274 9.02 31.47 5.90
N TYR A 275 9.79 30.89 6.81
CA TYR A 275 9.29 30.24 8.02
C TYR A 275 9.75 30.96 9.28
N LYS A 276 8.93 30.87 10.32
CA LYS A 276 9.17 31.34 11.67
C LYS A 276 9.13 30.12 12.59
N LEU A 277 10.22 29.90 13.32
CA LEU A 277 10.33 28.85 14.33
C LEU A 277 10.00 29.44 15.69
N VAL A 278 9.10 28.81 16.44
CA VAL A 278 8.61 29.28 17.74
C VAL A 278 8.65 28.12 18.72
N LEU A 279 9.06 28.37 19.97
CA LEU A 279 8.91 27.38 21.04
C LEU A 279 7.52 27.49 21.64
N GLY A 280 6.90 26.35 21.86
CA GLY A 280 5.58 26.22 22.48
C GLY A 280 5.52 25.01 23.40
N ASN A 281 4.32 24.71 23.86
CA ASN A 281 3.97 23.45 24.49
C ASN A 281 2.50 23.22 24.13
N ILE A 282 2.26 22.32 23.18
CA ILE A 282 0.95 22.04 22.58
C ILE A 282 0.32 20.81 23.22
N ASP A 283 1.12 19.85 23.68
CA ASP A 283 0.66 18.60 24.28
C ASP A 283 0.41 18.70 25.81
N GLY A 284 0.80 19.80 26.44
CA GLY A 284 0.57 20.09 27.86
C GLY A 284 1.60 19.48 28.80
N ASP A 285 2.72 18.98 28.26
CA ASP A 285 3.78 18.35 29.03
C ASP A 285 4.73 19.38 29.71
N THR A 286 5.97 19.01 30.05
CA THR A 286 6.96 19.96 30.62
C THR A 286 8.09 20.33 29.66
N VAL A 287 8.20 19.65 28.53
CA VAL A 287 9.21 19.88 27.50
C VAL A 287 8.65 20.91 26.51
N GLN A 288 9.51 21.52 25.69
CA GLN A 288 9.08 22.52 24.71
C GLN A 288 9.07 21.93 23.32
N ASP A 289 7.99 22.18 22.61
CA ASP A 289 7.82 21.83 21.21
C ASP A 289 8.39 22.92 20.31
N SER A 290 8.82 22.52 19.11
CA SER A 290 9.13 23.46 18.04
C SER A 290 7.97 23.58 17.06
N LEU A 291 7.42 24.78 16.94
CA LEU A 291 6.36 25.12 16.00
C LEU A 291 6.97 25.76 14.76
N ILE A 292 6.62 25.23 13.60
CA ILE A 292 7.01 25.75 12.28
C ILE A 292 5.81 26.51 11.71
N GLN A 293 5.97 27.82 11.53
CA GLN A 293 4.90 28.70 11.04
C GLN A 293 5.31 29.42 9.75
N LEU A 294 4.37 29.63 8.84
CA LEU A 294 4.57 30.48 7.67
C LEU A 294 4.63 31.96 8.06
N ARG A 295 5.62 32.71 7.57
CA ARG A 295 5.70 34.16 7.86
C ARG A 295 4.64 34.99 7.14
N SER A 296 4.12 34.50 6.02
CA SER A 296 3.14 35.20 5.19
C SER A 296 1.80 35.41 5.90
N ASN A 297 1.36 34.42 6.67
CA ASN A 297 0.02 34.36 7.25
C ASN A 297 -0.01 33.83 8.71
N ASN A 298 1.09 33.29 9.23
CA ASN A 298 1.21 32.62 10.54
C ASN A 298 0.51 31.27 10.64
N ASP A 299 0.17 30.64 9.51
CA ASP A 299 -0.33 29.27 9.52
C ASP A 299 0.72 28.36 10.15
N LEU A 300 0.28 27.48 11.04
CA LEU A 300 1.09 26.43 11.63
C LEU A 300 1.14 25.29 10.61
N ILE A 301 2.33 24.86 10.21
CA ILE A 301 2.47 23.77 9.23
C ILE A 301 3.02 22.49 9.86
N GLY A 302 3.75 22.62 10.97
CA GLY A 302 4.37 21.51 11.65
C GLY A 302 4.60 21.80 13.13
N VAL A 303 4.42 20.78 13.94
CA VAL A 303 4.79 20.73 15.35
C VAL A 303 5.79 19.59 15.51
N VAL A 304 6.93 19.88 16.11
CA VAL A 304 7.92 18.85 16.47
C VAL A 304 7.90 18.73 17.99
N LEU A 305 7.38 17.60 18.46
CA LEU A 305 7.22 17.34 19.89
C LEU A 305 8.59 17.18 20.54
N ASP A 306 8.72 17.75 21.73
CA ASP A 306 9.86 17.56 22.65
C ASP A 306 11.26 17.87 22.09
N ALA A 307 11.34 18.50 20.92
CA ALA A 307 12.58 18.77 20.22
C ALA A 307 12.76 20.28 19.97
N ASN A 308 13.94 20.80 20.30
CA ASN A 308 14.32 22.17 19.99
C ASN A 308 15.13 22.21 18.68
N ILE A 309 14.45 22.52 17.58
CA ILE A 309 15.09 22.65 16.26
C ILE A 309 15.52 24.09 15.94
N ILE A 310 15.35 25.03 16.89
CA ILE A 310 15.69 26.45 16.67
C ILE A 310 17.21 26.60 16.55
N GLY A 311 17.68 26.85 15.33
CA GLY A 311 19.10 27.03 15.03
C GLY A 311 19.85 25.75 14.66
N ALA A 312 19.16 24.61 14.58
CA ALA A 312 19.72 23.37 14.05
C ALA A 312 19.64 23.37 12.51
N ASN A 313 20.65 22.81 11.83
CA ASN A 313 20.63 22.61 10.38
C ASN A 313 19.96 21.28 10.03
N VAL A 314 18.66 21.19 10.30
CA VAL A 314 17.83 19.97 10.12
C VAL A 314 16.84 20.08 8.97
N PHE A 315 16.83 21.20 8.26
CA PHE A 315 15.89 21.44 7.17
C PHE A 315 16.50 21.08 5.83
N ASN A 316 15.75 20.32 5.03
CA ASN A 316 15.96 20.18 3.60
C ASN A 316 14.99 21.12 2.88
N PHE A 317 15.46 21.78 1.83
CA PHE A 317 14.63 22.68 1.03
C PHE A 317 14.60 22.25 -0.43
N ILE A 318 13.40 22.18 -1.01
CA ILE A 318 13.16 21.87 -2.42
C ILE A 318 12.50 23.02 -3.18
#